data_AF-A0A4Q0IFV2-F1
#
_entry.id   AF-A0A4Q0IFV2-F1
#
_cell.length_a   1.000
_cell.length_b   1.000
_cell.length_c   1.000
_cell.angle_alpha   90.00
_cell.angle_beta   90.00
_cell.angle_gamma   90.00
#
_symmetry.space_group_name_H-M   'P 1'
#
loop_
_entity.id
_entity.type
_entity.pdbx_description
1 polymer ?
#
loop_
_entity_poly.entity_id
_entity_poly.type
_entity_poly.pdbx_seq_one_letter_code
_entity_poly.pdbx_strand_id
1 'polypeptide(L)'
;VDVAMRTIDGAPIHYTLDGSDPTEASPVAANILSIDTDCILKAMAIRPTANSRMLSEKISFSRSTAKPTVANQHVNKQYEYNGITTPTDGLKGNGNYKTGRWIAFYCNDMDVTIDLLRPTEISNVAFTSCVEKGDWIFDTRGVTIQVSDDGTTFRKVFS
;
A
#
# COMPACT_ATOMS: atom_id res chain seq x y z
N VAL A 1 8.13 1.31 5.61
CA VAL A 1 7.52 2.10 4.51
C VAL A 1 8.14 3.47 4.57
N ASP A 2 8.73 3.93 3.47
CA ASP A 2 9.38 5.23 3.42
C ASP A 2 8.47 6.24 2.72
N VAL A 3 8.25 7.38 3.37
CA VAL A 3 7.40 8.46 2.86
C VAL A 3 8.25 9.66 2.52
N ALA A 4 8.28 10.04 1.25
CA ALA A 4 8.93 11.26 0.81
C ALA A 4 7.92 12.41 0.75
N MET A 5 8.26 13.53 1.38
CA MET A 5 7.42 14.73 1.41
C MET A 5 8.20 15.93 0.91
N ARG A 6 7.59 16.74 0.05
CA ARG A 6 8.22 17.93 -0.52
C ARG A 6 7.20 19.02 -0.80
N THR A 7 7.65 20.25 -0.64
CA THR A 7 6.97 21.47 -1.07
C THR A 7 7.76 22.11 -2.21
N ILE A 8 7.08 22.81 -3.12
CA ILE A 8 7.74 23.49 -4.24
C ILE A 8 8.64 24.65 -3.80
N ASP A 9 8.33 25.26 -2.66
CA ASP A 9 8.97 26.42 -2.07
C ASP A 9 9.88 26.08 -0.89
N GLY A 10 10.04 24.78 -0.57
CA GLY A 10 10.84 24.32 0.56
C GLY A 10 10.24 24.65 1.94
N ALA A 11 8.97 25.06 2.00
CA ALA A 11 8.27 25.29 3.27
C ALA A 11 8.27 24.03 4.16
N PRO A 12 8.42 24.17 5.49
CA PRO A 12 8.44 23.05 6.42
C PRO A 12 7.12 22.30 6.42
N ILE A 13 7.19 20.98 6.41
CA ILE A 13 6.02 20.09 6.47
C ILE A 13 5.96 19.51 7.87
N HIS A 14 4.93 19.88 8.62
CA HIS A 14 4.67 19.32 9.95
C HIS A 14 3.80 18.08 9.82
N TYR A 15 4.04 17.07 10.67
CA TYR A 15 3.31 15.81 10.61
C TYR A 15 2.99 15.22 11.99
N THR A 16 2.05 14.29 11.99
CA THR A 16 1.65 13.45 13.13
C THR A 16 1.37 12.03 12.61
N LEU A 17 1.52 11.03 13.48
CA LEU A 17 1.28 9.61 13.15
C LEU A 17 0.10 9.01 13.93
N ASP A 18 -0.45 9.75 14.88
CA ASP A 18 -1.57 9.34 15.73
C ASP A 18 -2.94 9.78 15.17
N GLY A 19 -2.95 10.49 14.03
CA GLY A 19 -4.16 11.04 13.42
C GLY A 19 -4.64 12.37 14.01
N SER A 20 -3.92 12.99 14.94
CA SER A 20 -4.14 14.38 15.35
C SER A 20 -3.72 15.36 14.27
N ASP A 21 -4.27 16.58 14.24
CA ASP A 21 -3.89 17.56 13.23
C ASP A 21 -2.51 18.17 13.56
N PRO A 22 -1.57 18.23 12.59
CA PRO A 22 -0.25 18.83 12.83
C PRO A 22 -0.35 20.34 13.07
N THR A 23 0.47 20.83 13.99
CA THR A 23 0.63 22.24 14.36
C THR A 23 2.08 22.68 14.17
N GLU A 24 2.38 23.96 14.38
CA GLU A 24 3.77 24.47 14.37
C GLU A 24 4.68 23.80 15.42
N ALA A 25 4.08 23.27 16.49
CA ALA A 25 4.79 22.52 17.52
C ALA A 25 5.01 21.04 17.15
N SER A 26 4.34 20.54 16.10
CA SER A 26 4.51 19.15 15.65
C SER A 26 5.87 18.96 14.96
N PRO A 27 6.41 17.73 14.94
CA PRO A 27 7.66 17.44 14.25
C PRO A 27 7.64 17.84 12.77
N VAL A 28 8.77 18.33 12.27
CA VAL A 28 8.96 18.63 10.85
C VAL A 28 9.48 17.37 10.15
N ALA A 29 8.85 17.00 9.03
CA ALA A 29 9.23 15.85 8.24
C ALA A 29 10.63 16.06 7.64
N ALA A 30 11.51 15.07 7.82
CA ALA A 30 12.70 14.96 7.01
C ALA A 30 12.33 14.66 5.55
N ASN A 31 13.28 14.76 4.63
CA ASN A 31 13.06 14.44 3.20
C ASN A 31 12.45 13.04 3.02
N ILE A 32 12.82 12.08 3.88
CA ILE A 32 12.27 10.74 3.96
C ILE A 32 11.89 10.45 5.42
N LEU A 33 10.63 10.09 5.65
CA LEU A 33 10.11 9.61 6.92
C LEU A 33 9.90 8.09 6.84
N SER A 34 10.67 7.33 7.63
CA SER A 34 10.50 5.89 7.74
C SER A 34 9.46 5.55 8.79
N ILE A 35 8.45 4.78 8.38
CA ILE A 35 7.35 4.29 9.21
C ILE A 35 7.41 2.76 9.24
N ASP A 36 7.31 2.17 10.42
CA ASP A 36 7.44 0.72 10.65
C ASP A 36 6.25 0.11 11.40
N THR A 37 5.22 0.91 11.71
CA THR A 37 4.02 0.49 12.44
C THR A 37 2.75 1.15 11.91
N ASP A 38 1.61 0.61 12.31
CA ASP A 38 0.28 1.16 12.02
C ASP A 38 0.18 2.62 12.46
N CYS A 39 -0.29 3.48 11.57
CA CYS A 39 -0.46 4.90 11.88
C CYS A 39 -1.52 5.56 11.00
N ILE A 40 -1.95 6.74 11.43
CA ILE A 40 -2.67 7.70 10.59
C ILE A 40 -1.71 8.87 10.41
N LEU A 41 -1.03 8.87 9.27
CA LEU A 41 -0.16 9.96 8.89
C LEU A 41 -1.00 11.16 8.49
N LYS A 42 -0.92 12.24 9.24
CA LYS A 42 -1.38 13.56 8.80
C LYS A 42 -0.18 14.48 8.59
N ALA A 43 -0.19 15.23 7.50
CA ALA A 43 0.89 16.16 7.18
C ALA A 43 0.36 17.45 6.53
N MET A 44 0.98 18.58 6.87
CA MET A 44 0.60 19.89 6.37
C MET A 44 1.81 20.81 6.31
N ALA A 45 1.97 21.54 5.21
CA ALA A 45 2.95 22.61 5.14
C ALA A 45 2.37 23.85 5.81
N ILE A 46 3.04 24.36 6.84
CA ILE A 46 2.63 25.56 7.57
C ILE A 46 3.47 26.74 7.06
N ARG A 47 2.80 27.82 6.69
CA ARG A 47 3.43 29.05 6.19
C ARG A 47 2.85 30.26 6.91
N PRO A 48 3.58 31.38 6.97
CA PRO A 48 3.05 32.62 7.54
C PRO A 48 1.76 33.12 6.87
N THR A 49 1.59 32.85 5.56
CA THR A 49 0.45 33.33 4.78
C THR A 49 -0.74 32.40 4.83
N ALA A 50 -0.52 31.10 4.64
CA ALA A 50 -1.56 30.08 4.65
C ALA A 50 -0.98 28.67 4.74
N ASN A 51 -1.70 27.80 5.43
CA ASN A 51 -1.41 26.38 5.46
C ASN A 51 -1.77 25.71 4.12
N SER A 52 -1.07 24.63 3.78
CA SER A 52 -1.49 23.78 2.66
C SER A 52 -2.76 23.01 2.99
N ARG A 53 -3.33 22.35 1.98
CA ARG A 53 -4.28 21.27 2.22
C ARG A 53 -3.62 20.19 3.09
N MET A 54 -4.38 19.65 4.04
CA MET A 54 -3.94 18.54 4.88
C MET A 54 -3.91 17.24 4.07
N LEU A 55 -2.77 16.55 4.11
CA LEU A 55 -2.65 15.15 3.74
C LEU A 55 -3.11 14.31 4.92
N SER A 56 -3.89 13.26 4.66
CA SER A 56 -4.28 12.27 5.66
C SER A 56 -4.27 10.89 5.00
N GLU A 57 -3.41 10.00 5.48
CA GLU A 57 -3.24 8.66 4.92
C GLU A 57 -3.17 7.64 6.06
N LYS A 58 -3.97 6.58 5.96
CA LYS A 58 -3.93 5.47 6.92
C LYS A 58 -2.96 4.42 6.39
N ILE A 59 -1.95 4.10 7.18
CA ILE A 59 -0.96 3.07 6.86
C ILE A 59 -1.17 1.90 7.80
N SER A 60 -1.40 0.72 7.23
CA SER A 60 -1.62 -0.52 7.98
C SER A 60 -0.56 -1.55 7.62
N PHE A 61 0.11 -2.05 8.63
CA PHE A 61 1.16 -3.05 8.55
C PHE A 61 0.59 -4.45 8.78
N SER A 62 1.14 -5.38 8.03
CA SER A 62 1.00 -6.80 8.24
C SER A 62 2.37 -7.48 8.01
N ARG A 63 2.42 -8.81 8.11
CA ARG A 63 3.67 -9.55 7.85
C ARG A 63 4.17 -9.36 6.41
N SER A 64 3.28 -9.06 5.45
CA SER A 64 3.64 -8.83 4.06
C SER A 64 4.09 -7.40 3.75
N THR A 65 3.86 -6.43 4.64
CA THR A 65 4.13 -5.02 4.34
C THR A 65 5.62 -4.79 4.10
N ALA A 66 5.92 -4.06 3.01
CA ALA A 66 7.26 -3.74 2.53
C ALA A 66 8.16 -4.98 2.33
N LYS A 67 7.57 -6.12 1.94
CA LYS A 67 8.31 -7.33 1.59
C LYS A 67 8.53 -7.45 0.08
N PRO A 68 9.63 -8.10 -0.37
CA PRO A 68 9.82 -8.41 -1.77
C PRO A 68 8.59 -9.16 -2.31
N THR A 69 8.08 -8.68 -3.43
CA THR A 69 6.85 -9.19 -4.03
C THR A 69 7.11 -9.37 -5.53
N VAL A 70 6.77 -10.54 -6.05
CA VAL A 70 6.96 -10.90 -7.46
C VAL A 70 5.62 -11.32 -8.06
N ALA A 71 5.33 -10.86 -9.27
CA ALA A 71 4.18 -11.33 -10.03
C ALA A 71 4.65 -12.52 -10.90
N ASN A 72 4.08 -13.69 -10.69
CA ASN A 72 4.37 -14.89 -11.50
C ASN A 72 3.62 -14.84 -12.84
N GLN A 73 2.56 -14.03 -12.91
CA GLN A 73 1.82 -13.71 -14.12
C GLN A 73 1.79 -12.19 -14.32
N HIS A 74 1.56 -11.74 -15.55
CA HIS A 74 1.63 -10.33 -15.88
C HIS A 74 0.51 -9.51 -15.22
N VAL A 75 0.87 -8.31 -14.77
CA VAL A 75 -0.09 -7.27 -14.37
C VAL A 75 -0.62 -6.62 -15.65
N ASN A 76 -1.89 -6.23 -15.66
CA ASN A 76 -2.47 -5.51 -16.78
C ASN A 76 -1.80 -4.13 -16.95
N LYS A 77 -1.14 -3.89 -18.09
CA LYS A 77 -0.35 -2.67 -18.35
C LYS A 77 -1.11 -1.36 -18.21
N GLN A 78 -2.41 -1.35 -18.55
CA GLN A 78 -3.21 -0.12 -18.49
C GLN A 78 -3.43 0.34 -17.03
N TYR A 79 -3.46 -0.60 -16.10
CA TYR A 79 -3.71 -0.37 -14.68
C TYR A 79 -2.56 -0.92 -13.83
N GLU A 80 -1.32 -0.79 -14.32
CA GLU A 80 -0.12 -1.27 -13.62
C GLU A 80 0.32 -0.31 -12.51
N TYR A 81 0.23 1.01 -12.73
CA TYR A 81 0.60 2.05 -11.76
C TYR A 81 1.97 1.84 -11.10
N ASN A 82 2.01 1.67 -9.77
CA ASN A 82 3.24 1.39 -9.01
C ASN A 82 3.63 -0.09 -9.05
N GLY A 83 2.90 -0.91 -9.79
CA GLY A 83 3.19 -2.32 -10.04
C GLY A 83 2.94 -3.22 -8.84
N ILE A 84 3.64 -4.34 -8.83
CA ILE A 84 3.37 -5.45 -7.91
C ILE A 84 3.70 -5.15 -6.43
N THR A 85 4.29 -4.00 -6.12
CA THR A 85 4.49 -3.57 -4.73
C THR A 85 3.24 -2.96 -4.12
N THR A 86 2.24 -2.56 -4.92
CA THR A 86 1.00 -1.94 -4.42
C THR A 86 0.25 -2.81 -3.40
N PRO A 87 0.08 -4.14 -3.58
CA PRO A 87 -0.58 -4.98 -2.58
C PRO A 87 0.16 -5.09 -1.23
N THR A 88 1.44 -4.69 -1.16
CA THR A 88 2.29 -4.81 0.03
C THR A 88 2.82 -3.48 0.55
N ASP A 89 2.29 -2.34 0.06
CA ASP A 89 2.73 -0.99 0.49
C ASP A 89 2.07 -0.50 1.80
N GLY A 90 1.05 -1.23 2.29
CA GLY A 90 0.32 -0.91 3.52
C GLY A 90 -0.80 0.13 3.35
N LEU A 91 -1.11 0.52 2.11
CA LEU A 91 -2.10 1.53 1.76
C LEU A 91 -3.34 0.85 1.19
N LYS A 92 -4.50 1.50 1.31
CA LYS A 92 -5.78 0.95 0.81
C LYS A 92 -6.42 1.88 -0.21
N GLY A 93 -7.02 1.28 -1.23
CA GLY A 93 -7.84 1.98 -2.19
C GLY A 93 -9.24 2.31 -1.67
N ASN A 94 -9.91 3.21 -2.39
CA ASN A 94 -11.33 3.49 -2.25
C ASN A 94 -12.08 2.99 -3.51
N GLY A 95 -13.39 3.28 -3.63
CA GLY A 95 -14.19 2.84 -4.78
C GLY A 95 -13.75 3.37 -6.15
N ASN A 96 -12.78 4.29 -6.22
CA ASN A 96 -12.19 4.72 -7.48
C ASN A 96 -10.94 3.89 -7.79
N TYR A 97 -11.08 2.92 -8.70
CA TYR A 97 -10.00 2.05 -9.16
C TYR A 97 -8.87 2.79 -9.90
N LYS A 98 -9.08 4.05 -10.31
CA LYS A 98 -8.12 4.83 -11.10
C LYS A 98 -7.10 5.63 -10.27
N THR A 99 -7.12 5.48 -8.95
CA THR A 99 -6.29 6.26 -8.01
C THR A 99 -4.82 5.84 -7.98
N GLY A 100 -4.47 4.70 -8.60
CA GLY A 100 -3.16 4.06 -8.43
C GLY A 100 -3.01 3.29 -7.11
N ARG A 101 -4.07 3.22 -6.29
CA ARG A 101 -4.17 2.34 -5.11
C ARG A 101 -4.58 0.90 -5.45
N TRP A 102 -4.76 0.63 -6.74
CA TRP A 102 -5.23 -0.64 -7.28
C TRP A 102 -4.35 -1.03 -8.46
N ILE A 103 -4.10 -2.32 -8.61
CA ILE A 103 -3.55 -2.91 -9.83
C ILE A 103 -4.55 -3.92 -10.39
N ALA A 104 -4.52 -4.16 -11.70
CA ALA A 104 -5.48 -5.06 -12.34
C ALA A 104 -4.82 -6.29 -12.98
N PHE A 105 -5.60 -7.36 -13.05
CA PHE A 105 -5.31 -8.58 -13.79
C PHE A 105 -6.48 -8.83 -14.74
N TYR A 106 -6.20 -9.23 -15.98
CA TYR A 106 -7.22 -9.43 -17.01
C TYR A 106 -6.78 -10.51 -17.98
N CYS A 107 -7.66 -11.50 -18.23
CA CYS A 107 -7.35 -12.72 -18.99
C CYS A 107 -6.24 -13.61 -18.37
N ASN A 108 -5.89 -13.38 -17.10
CA ASN A 108 -4.98 -14.19 -16.30
C ASN A 108 -5.27 -13.99 -14.81
N ASP A 109 -4.76 -14.88 -13.97
CA ASP A 109 -4.96 -14.79 -12.52
C ASP A 109 -3.97 -13.80 -11.89
N MET A 110 -4.36 -13.24 -10.74
CA MET A 110 -3.40 -12.61 -9.83
C MET A 110 -2.58 -13.72 -9.15
N ASP A 111 -1.38 -13.95 -9.66
CA ASP A 111 -0.43 -14.93 -9.14
C ASP A 111 0.82 -14.21 -8.64
N VAL A 112 0.99 -14.22 -7.31
CA VAL A 112 1.92 -13.33 -6.61
C VAL A 112 2.62 -14.08 -5.49
N THR A 113 3.94 -13.97 -5.45
CA THR A 113 4.79 -14.50 -4.37
C THR A 113 5.29 -13.35 -3.50
N ILE A 114 5.06 -13.44 -2.19
CA ILE A 114 5.57 -12.48 -1.19
C ILE A 114 6.62 -13.20 -0.35
N ASP A 115 7.87 -12.72 -0.37
CA ASP A 115 8.95 -13.27 0.45
C ASP A 115 8.95 -12.62 1.84
N LEU A 116 8.63 -13.39 2.87
CA LEU A 116 8.60 -12.91 4.26
C LEU A 116 10.01 -12.70 4.85
N LEU A 117 11.08 -13.00 4.10
CA LEU A 117 12.51 -12.87 4.40
C LEU A 117 13.04 -13.78 5.52
N ARG A 118 12.15 -14.28 6.37
CA ARG A 118 12.46 -15.22 7.46
C ARG A 118 11.27 -16.15 7.70
N PRO A 119 11.50 -17.37 8.24
CA PRO A 119 10.43 -18.25 8.68
C PRO A 119 9.45 -17.50 9.58
N THR A 120 8.20 -17.40 9.14
CA THR A 120 7.17 -16.57 9.78
C THR A 120 5.87 -17.37 9.82
N GLU A 121 5.30 -17.53 11.00
CA GLU A 121 3.97 -18.10 11.16
C GLU A 121 2.90 -17.14 10.61
N ILE A 122 1.97 -17.67 9.82
CA ILE A 122 0.83 -16.93 9.26
C ILE A 122 -0.46 -17.70 9.51
N SER A 123 -1.54 -16.98 9.79
CA SER A 123 -2.86 -17.55 10.09
C SER A 123 -4.01 -16.87 9.36
N ASN A 124 -3.76 -15.71 8.73
CA ASN A 124 -4.77 -14.95 8.00
C ASN A 124 -4.13 -14.27 6.78
N VAL A 125 -4.86 -14.32 5.66
CA VAL A 125 -4.58 -13.52 4.47
C VAL A 125 -5.87 -12.77 4.13
N ALA A 126 -5.75 -11.45 3.97
CA ALA A 126 -6.86 -10.60 3.60
C ALA A 126 -6.44 -9.71 2.44
N PHE A 127 -7.36 -9.48 1.50
CA PHE A 127 -7.21 -8.55 0.41
C PHE A 127 -8.58 -7.90 0.14
N THR A 128 -8.61 -6.93 -0.77
CA THR A 128 -9.85 -6.27 -1.18
C THR A 128 -9.84 -6.19 -2.69
N SER A 129 -11.01 -6.38 -3.31
CA SER A 129 -11.25 -6.15 -4.73
C SER A 129 -12.03 -4.84 -4.88
N CYS A 130 -11.81 -4.13 -5.99
CA CYS A 130 -12.65 -3.01 -6.39
C CYS A 130 -13.63 -3.50 -7.46
N VAL A 131 -14.93 -3.24 -7.28
CA VAL A 131 -15.97 -3.72 -8.20
C VAL A 131 -16.64 -2.52 -8.86
N GLU A 132 -16.64 -2.49 -10.18
CA GLU A 132 -17.36 -1.52 -11.01
C GLU A 132 -17.90 -2.24 -12.24
N LYS A 133 -19.11 -2.79 -12.11
CA LYS A 133 -19.70 -3.65 -13.15
C LYS A 133 -20.01 -2.89 -14.44
N GLY A 134 -20.26 -1.58 -14.36
CA GLY A 134 -20.45 -0.75 -15.55
C GLY A 134 -19.22 -0.74 -16.46
N ASP A 135 -18.04 -0.83 -15.85
CA ASP A 135 -16.73 -0.85 -16.51
C ASP A 135 -16.16 -2.28 -16.64
N TRP A 136 -17.00 -3.30 -16.46
CA TRP A 136 -16.64 -4.73 -16.53
C TRP A 136 -15.57 -5.15 -15.51
N ILE A 137 -15.52 -4.48 -14.36
CA ILE A 137 -14.65 -4.84 -13.24
C ILE A 137 -15.46 -5.63 -12.21
N PHE A 138 -15.14 -6.92 -12.08
CA PHE A 138 -15.85 -7.86 -11.22
C PHE A 138 -15.01 -8.28 -10.02
N ASP A 139 -15.70 -8.83 -9.02
CA ASP A 139 -15.05 -9.45 -7.87
C ASP A 139 -14.32 -10.74 -8.27
N THR A 140 -13.37 -11.16 -7.43
CA THR A 140 -12.65 -12.42 -7.63
C THR A 140 -13.58 -13.62 -7.56
N ARG A 141 -13.27 -14.65 -8.36
CA ARG A 141 -14.05 -15.90 -8.43
C ARG A 141 -13.61 -16.94 -7.42
N GLY A 142 -12.40 -16.81 -6.87
CA GLY A 142 -11.80 -17.77 -5.95
C GLY A 142 -10.44 -17.28 -5.50
N VAL A 143 -9.92 -17.87 -4.43
CA VAL A 143 -8.63 -17.53 -3.84
C VAL A 143 -7.95 -18.82 -3.45
N THR A 144 -6.68 -18.98 -3.79
CA THR A 144 -5.86 -20.09 -3.29
C THR A 144 -4.64 -19.50 -2.61
N ILE A 145 -4.33 -19.97 -1.40
CA ILE A 145 -3.12 -19.59 -0.67
C ILE A 145 -2.18 -20.79 -0.63
N GLN A 146 -0.92 -20.54 -0.99
CA GLN A 146 0.16 -21.52 -0.91
C GLN A 146 1.32 -20.95 -0.11
N VAL A 147 2.09 -21.82 0.53
CA VAL A 147 3.29 -21.47 1.28
C VAL A 147 4.47 -22.33 0.83
N SER A 148 5.69 -21.83 1.00
CA SER A 148 6.92 -22.50 0.63
C SER A 148 8.02 -22.15 1.62
N ASP A 149 8.87 -23.13 1.95
CA ASP A 149 10.05 -22.93 2.81
C ASP A 149 11.36 -22.88 1.99
N ASP A 150 11.31 -23.25 0.71
CA ASP A 150 12.45 -23.32 -0.22
C ASP A 150 12.38 -22.27 -1.35
N GLY A 151 11.27 -21.55 -1.48
CA GLY A 151 11.00 -20.58 -2.53
C GLY A 151 10.62 -21.19 -3.89
N THR A 152 10.58 -22.52 -4.02
CA THR A 152 10.33 -23.22 -5.28
C THR A 152 9.15 -24.18 -5.23
N THR A 153 8.97 -24.88 -4.12
CA THR A 153 7.90 -25.86 -3.91
C THR A 153 6.82 -25.26 -3.04
N PHE A 154 5.64 -25.02 -3.61
CA PHE A 154 4.52 -24.39 -2.93
C PHE A 154 3.43 -25.40 -2.54
N ARG A 155 3.11 -25.49 -1.24
CA ARG A 155 2.02 -26.33 -0.70
C ARG A 155 0.77 -25.48 -0.49
N LYS A 156 -0.38 -25.97 -0.95
CA LYS A 156 -1.68 -25.33 -0.72
C LYS A 156 -2.10 -25.44 0.75
N VAL A 157 -2.55 -24.33 1.32
CA VAL A 157 -3.08 -24.26 2.70
C VAL A 157 -4.51 -23.72 2.77
N PHE A 158 -5.02 -23.12 1.69
CA PHE A 158 -6.40 -22.62 1.58
C PHE A 158 -6.86 -22.59 0.11
N SER A 159 -8.14 -22.86 -0.15
CA SER A 159 -8.83 -22.66 -1.44
C SER A 159 -10.34 -22.54 -1.30
#